data_AF-A0A9W8PIB3-F1
#
_entry.id   AF-A0A9W8PIB3-F1
#
_cell.length_a   1.000
_cell.length_b   1.000
_cell.length_c   1.000
_cell.angle_alpha   90.00
_cell.angle_beta   90.00
_cell.angle_gamma   90.00
#
_symmetry.space_group_name_H-M   'P 1'
#
loop_
_entity.id
_entity.type
_entity.pdbx_description
1 polymer ?
#
loop_
_entity_poly.entity_id
_entity_poly.type
_entity_poly.pdbx_seq_one_letter_code
_entity_poly.pdbx_strand_id
1 'polypeptide(L)'
;MSDPVPATELDPNVWYHVTEQNVDKDYKTNWQSILQMNQDPKVKDDNLHVWPVKTDDGNVSAFWQFQPMEATPGRYRLRYSQTGADVQLSVCLQSDGDEKDTETRPCLRNATNHATQQWDVFEFKSNSTYRFINVHNGTGYHMDCTPSGSVFMSPDVDDRPYQSAQHWLMTSASNVNDSAYSTVAAENSSSTSSKSSTSTTAPVSESSDHKELSSGAIAGIAVGVVLGVIVVAGTLAAYFIWKSRKKKNAATGSKTTTTNNGWYGSAI
;
A
#
# COMPACT_ATOMS: atom_id res chain seq x y z
N MET A 1 17.75 7.63 -6.54
CA MET A 1 16.77 7.82 -5.46
C MET A 1 17.36 7.21 -4.19
N SER A 2 17.16 7.82 -3.03
CA SER A 2 17.32 7.10 -1.76
C SER A 2 16.22 6.05 -1.64
N ASP A 3 16.52 4.92 -1.02
CA ASP A 3 15.50 3.91 -0.73
C ASP A 3 14.41 4.53 0.18
N PRO A 4 13.12 4.29 -0.09
CA PRO A 4 12.05 4.86 0.71
C PRO A 4 12.00 4.17 2.08
N VAL A 5 11.61 4.91 3.10
CA VAL A 5 11.51 4.42 4.49
C VAL A 5 10.04 4.30 4.90
N PRO A 6 9.66 3.45 5.86
CA PRO A 6 8.28 3.40 6.33
C PRO A 6 7.80 4.78 6.80
N ALA A 7 6.66 5.24 6.29
CA ALA A 7 6.07 6.52 6.68
C ALA A 7 5.45 6.36 8.07
N THR A 8 6.13 6.81 9.13
CA THR A 8 5.70 6.60 10.53
C THR A 8 5.15 7.84 11.21
N GLU A 9 5.15 8.97 10.49
CA GLU A 9 4.80 10.29 11.02
C GLU A 9 3.42 10.77 10.56
N LEU A 10 2.61 9.89 9.96
CA LEU A 10 1.24 10.23 9.55
C LEU A 10 0.34 10.23 10.80
N ASP A 11 -0.35 11.35 11.03
CA ASP A 11 -1.24 11.54 12.17
C ASP A 11 -2.60 10.86 11.89
N PRO A 12 -3.01 9.85 12.67
CA PRO A 12 -4.30 9.18 12.48
C PRO A 12 -5.51 10.08 12.70
N ASN A 13 -5.35 11.22 13.36
CA ASN A 13 -6.40 12.20 13.62
C ASN A 13 -6.42 13.34 12.61
N VAL A 14 -5.77 13.17 11.45
CA VAL A 14 -5.74 14.16 10.36
C VAL A 14 -6.36 13.59 9.09
N TRP A 15 -7.16 14.42 8.43
CA TRP A 15 -7.62 14.25 7.06
C TRP A 15 -6.54 14.72 6.09
N TYR A 16 -6.20 13.87 5.12
CA TYR A 16 -5.21 14.18 4.10
C TYR A 16 -5.85 14.30 2.72
N HIS A 17 -5.42 15.28 1.94
CA HIS A 17 -5.53 15.20 0.49
C HIS A 17 -4.42 14.28 -0.01
N VAL A 18 -4.77 13.42 -0.97
CA VAL A 18 -3.83 12.50 -1.62
C VAL A 18 -3.92 12.74 -3.12
N THR A 19 -2.79 12.93 -3.78
CA THR A 19 -2.70 13.06 -5.25
C THR A 19 -1.49 12.30 -5.75
N GLU A 20 -1.27 12.32 -7.05
CA GLU A 20 -0.18 11.62 -7.72
C GLU A 20 0.60 12.60 -8.61
N GLN A 21 1.93 12.49 -8.59
CA GLN A 21 2.84 13.48 -9.17
C GLN A 21 2.76 13.62 -10.71
N ASN A 22 2.45 12.55 -11.43
CA ASN A 22 2.30 12.56 -12.88
C ASN A 22 1.01 13.28 -13.31
N VAL A 23 -0.07 13.14 -12.55
CA VAL A 23 -1.33 13.86 -12.78
C VAL A 23 -1.27 15.31 -12.24
N ASP A 24 -0.70 15.53 -11.07
CA ASP A 24 -0.59 16.84 -10.42
C ASP A 24 0.87 17.33 -10.37
N LYS A 25 1.37 17.77 -11.52
CA LYS A 25 2.78 18.18 -11.68
C LYS A 25 3.13 19.45 -10.92
N ASP A 26 2.13 20.32 -10.71
CA ASP A 26 2.26 21.64 -10.08
C ASP A 26 1.81 21.64 -8.61
N TYR A 27 1.67 20.47 -7.98
CA TYR A 27 1.19 20.28 -6.61
C TYR A 27 1.80 21.22 -5.55
N LYS A 28 3.03 21.70 -5.78
CA LYS A 28 3.74 22.62 -4.87
C LYS A 28 3.18 24.04 -4.88
N THR A 29 2.63 24.47 -6.01
CA THR A 29 2.09 25.81 -6.21
C THR A 29 0.57 25.80 -6.25
N ASN A 30 -0.02 24.71 -6.76
CA ASN A 30 -1.45 24.59 -6.90
C ASN A 30 -1.86 23.11 -6.85
N TRP A 31 -2.58 22.73 -5.79
CA TRP A 31 -3.12 21.39 -5.66
C TRP A 31 -4.37 21.27 -6.53
N GLN A 32 -4.31 20.52 -7.63
CA GLN A 32 -5.32 20.53 -8.68
C GLN A 32 -6.13 19.25 -8.73
N SER A 33 -5.52 18.12 -8.42
CA SER A 33 -6.19 16.82 -8.48
C SER A 33 -6.11 16.10 -7.14
N ILE A 34 -7.09 15.24 -6.88
CA ILE A 34 -7.11 14.37 -5.70
C ILE A 34 -7.60 12.97 -6.06
N LEU A 35 -7.11 11.99 -5.31
CA LEU A 35 -7.61 10.63 -5.27
C LEU A 35 -9.02 10.64 -4.67
N GLN A 36 -10.02 10.31 -5.49
CA GLN A 36 -11.43 10.37 -5.16
C GLN A 36 -12.24 9.36 -5.98
N MET A 37 -13.47 9.09 -5.56
CA MET A 37 -14.47 8.44 -6.40
C MET A 37 -15.13 9.45 -7.34
N ASN A 38 -15.81 8.96 -8.38
CA ASN A 38 -16.71 9.82 -9.14
C ASN A 38 -17.83 10.37 -8.24
N GLN A 39 -17.94 11.70 -8.19
CA GLN A 39 -18.93 12.39 -7.36
C GLN A 39 -20.23 12.71 -8.11
N ASP A 40 -20.32 12.43 -9.42
CA ASP A 40 -21.57 12.58 -10.16
C ASP A 40 -22.48 11.35 -9.92
N PRO A 41 -23.61 11.50 -9.20
CA PRO A 41 -24.49 10.38 -8.88
C PRO A 41 -25.16 9.78 -10.12
N LYS A 42 -25.11 10.45 -11.28
CA LYS A 42 -25.67 9.95 -12.55
C LYS A 42 -24.71 9.02 -13.27
N VAL A 43 -23.41 9.09 -12.97
CA VAL A 43 -22.39 8.25 -13.57
C VAL A 43 -22.12 7.10 -12.62
N LYS A 44 -22.42 5.88 -13.07
CA LYS A 44 -22.13 4.68 -12.30
C LYS A 44 -20.67 4.28 -12.51
N ASP A 45 -19.79 4.94 -11.76
CA ASP A 45 -18.36 4.66 -11.71
C ASP A 45 -17.91 4.61 -10.25
N ASP A 46 -17.65 3.39 -9.77
CA ASP A 46 -17.23 3.09 -8.41
C ASP A 46 -15.70 2.98 -8.28
N ASN A 47 -14.96 3.29 -9.35
CA ASN A 47 -13.50 3.27 -9.34
C ASN A 47 -12.93 4.51 -8.65
N LEU A 48 -11.70 4.34 -8.17
CA LEU A 48 -10.89 5.43 -7.65
C LEU A 48 -10.09 6.07 -8.79
N HIS A 49 -10.13 7.39 -8.81
CA HIS A 49 -9.44 8.22 -9.80
C HIS A 49 -8.70 9.37 -9.13
N VAL A 50 -7.56 9.76 -9.71
CA VAL A 50 -6.91 11.03 -9.45
C VAL A 50 -7.43 12.03 -10.48
N TRP A 51 -8.37 12.86 -10.07
CA TRP A 51 -9.03 13.82 -10.96
C TRP A 51 -9.01 15.23 -10.40
N PRO A 52 -9.23 16.24 -11.27
CA PRO A 52 -9.40 17.60 -10.83
C PRO A 52 -10.43 17.69 -9.71
N VAL A 53 -10.12 18.50 -8.70
CA VAL A 53 -11.08 18.85 -7.67
C VAL A 53 -12.28 19.52 -8.34
N LYS A 54 -13.47 18.91 -8.27
CA LYS A 54 -14.70 19.58 -8.70
C LYS A 54 -15.05 20.64 -7.65
N THR A 55 -14.89 21.90 -8.02
CA THR A 55 -15.18 23.06 -7.16
C THR A 55 -16.51 23.70 -7.51
N ASP A 56 -17.55 22.92 -7.83
CA ASP A 56 -18.84 23.50 -8.24
C ASP A 56 -19.43 24.40 -7.13
N ASP A 57 -19.02 24.20 -5.86
CA ASP A 57 -19.22 25.12 -4.72
C ASP A 57 -17.93 25.44 -3.94
N GLY A 58 -16.75 25.22 -4.53
CA GLY A 58 -15.45 25.51 -3.90
C GLY A 58 -14.96 24.51 -2.83
N ASN A 59 -15.69 23.45 -2.51
CA ASN A 59 -15.31 22.52 -1.43
C ASN A 59 -14.78 21.19 -1.95
N VAL A 60 -13.54 20.86 -1.57
CA VAL A 60 -13.02 19.50 -1.63
C VAL A 60 -13.74 18.66 -0.58
N SER A 61 -14.32 17.53 -0.97
CA SER A 61 -15.00 16.61 -0.04
C SER A 61 -14.25 15.29 0.16
N ALA A 62 -13.28 14.98 -0.70
CA ALA A 62 -12.54 13.73 -0.71
C ALA A 62 -11.23 13.83 0.10
N PHE A 63 -11.22 13.18 1.26
CA PHE A 63 -10.09 13.11 2.18
C PHE A 63 -9.81 11.67 2.60
N TRP A 64 -8.57 11.42 2.99
CA TRP A 64 -8.09 10.11 3.42
C TRP A 64 -7.54 10.19 4.84
N GLN A 65 -7.93 9.24 5.68
CA GLN A 65 -7.39 9.05 7.02
C GLN A 65 -6.49 7.81 7.04
N PHE A 66 -5.36 7.90 7.73
CA PHE A 66 -4.35 6.85 7.84
C PHE A 66 -4.36 6.27 9.26
N GLN A 67 -5.04 5.14 9.44
CA GLN A 67 -5.12 4.45 10.74
C GLN A 67 -3.95 3.46 10.88
N PRO A 68 -2.98 3.69 11.78
CA PRO A 68 -1.80 2.85 11.90
C PRO A 68 -2.15 1.45 12.39
N MET A 69 -1.39 0.47 11.94
CA MET A 69 -1.43 -0.89 12.46
C MET A 69 -0.21 -1.10 13.37
N GLU A 70 -0.42 -1.02 14.68
CA GLU A 70 0.64 -0.92 15.72
C GLU A 70 1.76 -1.97 15.63
N ALA A 71 1.49 -3.13 15.01
CA ALA A 71 2.48 -4.20 14.86
C ALA A 71 3.55 -3.94 13.78
N THR A 72 3.30 -3.05 12.82
CA THR A 72 4.18 -2.85 11.66
C THR A 72 4.35 -1.36 11.35
N PRO A 73 5.56 -0.78 11.52
CA PRO A 73 5.82 0.60 11.16
C PRO A 73 5.47 0.89 9.70
N GLY A 74 4.74 1.99 9.47
CA GLY A 74 4.31 2.40 8.13
C GLY A 74 3.16 1.59 7.54
N ARG A 75 2.56 0.66 8.28
CA ARG A 75 1.36 -0.06 7.85
C ARG A 75 0.10 0.64 8.31
N TYR A 76 -0.83 0.84 7.38
CA TYR A 76 -2.07 1.55 7.62
C TYR A 76 -3.30 0.82 7.08
N ARG A 77 -4.45 1.18 7.65
CA ARG A 77 -5.76 1.11 7.00
C ARG A 77 -6.15 2.50 6.57
N LEU A 78 -6.69 2.62 5.37
CA LEU A 78 -7.04 3.91 4.79
C LEU A 78 -8.54 4.04 4.71
N ARG A 79 -9.08 5.11 5.29
CA ARG A 79 -10.51 5.42 5.27
C ARG A 79 -10.77 6.65 4.43
N TYR A 80 -11.87 6.61 3.70
CA TYR A 80 -12.27 7.67 2.78
C TYR A 80 -13.43 8.47 3.38
N SER A 81 -13.30 9.79 3.44
CA SER A 81 -14.26 10.70 4.10
C SER A 81 -15.66 10.70 3.49
N GLN A 82 -15.80 10.31 2.23
CA GLN A 82 -17.10 10.25 1.54
C GLN A 82 -17.84 8.93 1.76
N THR A 83 -17.24 8.00 2.51
CA THR A 83 -17.84 6.72 2.92
C THR A 83 -17.86 6.62 4.44
N GLY A 84 -18.68 5.76 5.02
CA GLY A 84 -18.65 5.51 6.47
C GLY A 84 -17.30 4.97 6.97
N ALA A 85 -17.03 5.13 8.27
CA ALA A 85 -15.82 4.61 8.91
C ALA A 85 -15.72 3.06 8.94
N ASP A 86 -16.81 2.39 8.57
CA ASP A 86 -16.93 0.97 8.32
C ASP A 86 -16.53 0.57 6.89
N VAL A 87 -16.04 1.50 6.08
CA VAL A 87 -15.49 1.25 4.74
C VAL A 87 -14.03 1.69 4.70
N GLN A 88 -13.19 0.87 4.07
CA GLN A 88 -11.76 1.13 3.93
C GLN A 88 -11.21 0.70 2.57
N LEU A 89 -10.05 1.26 2.22
CA LEU A 89 -9.33 0.94 0.99
C LEU A 89 -8.90 -0.52 0.97
N SER A 90 -9.27 -1.22 -0.09
CA SER A 90 -8.89 -2.58 -0.41
C SER A 90 -8.25 -2.62 -1.81
N VAL A 91 -7.69 -3.77 -2.17
CA VAL A 91 -7.52 -4.14 -3.59
C VAL A 91 -8.66 -5.07 -4.03
N CYS A 92 -9.09 -4.92 -5.28
CA CYS A 92 -10.11 -5.72 -5.95
C CYS A 92 -9.64 -6.15 -7.33
N LEU A 93 -10.10 -7.31 -7.78
CA LEU A 93 -9.97 -7.74 -9.16
C LEU A 93 -11.12 -7.15 -10.00
N GLN A 94 -10.80 -6.45 -11.07
CA GLN A 94 -11.71 -6.02 -12.12
C GLN A 94 -11.63 -7.02 -13.27
N SER A 95 -12.74 -7.69 -13.57
CA SER A 95 -12.83 -8.73 -14.60
C SER A 95 -12.99 -8.19 -16.03
N ASP A 96 -13.08 -6.88 -16.19
CA ASP A 96 -13.36 -6.13 -17.42
C ASP A 96 -12.13 -5.34 -17.93
N GLY A 97 -10.95 -5.51 -17.32
CA GLY A 97 -9.73 -4.90 -17.79
C GLY A 97 -9.28 -5.50 -19.14
N ASP A 98 -9.16 -4.66 -20.16
CA ASP A 98 -8.61 -5.06 -21.47
C ASP A 98 -7.12 -5.44 -21.38
N GLU A 99 -6.44 -5.04 -20.31
CA GLU A 99 -5.03 -5.31 -20.03
C GLU A 99 -4.87 -6.06 -18.71
N LYS A 100 -4.26 -7.24 -18.76
CA LYS A 100 -3.98 -8.11 -17.59
C LYS A 100 -3.26 -7.38 -16.46
N ASP A 101 -2.41 -6.43 -16.80
CA ASP A 101 -1.58 -5.70 -15.83
C ASP A 101 -2.37 -4.61 -15.06
N THR A 102 -3.63 -4.35 -15.43
CA THR A 102 -4.52 -3.40 -14.74
C THR A 102 -5.74 -4.06 -14.09
N GLU A 103 -5.81 -5.40 -14.10
CA GLU A 103 -6.92 -6.17 -13.53
C GLU A 103 -7.05 -5.95 -12.02
N THR A 104 -5.96 -5.68 -11.30
CA THR A 104 -6.05 -5.39 -9.86
C THR A 104 -6.03 -3.89 -9.60
N ARG A 105 -7.06 -3.39 -8.91
CA ARG A 105 -7.21 -1.97 -8.63
C ARG A 105 -7.56 -1.70 -7.17
N PRO A 106 -7.18 -0.53 -6.64
CA PRO A 106 -7.71 -0.05 -5.38
C PRO A 106 -9.24 0.15 -5.47
N CYS A 107 -9.94 -0.25 -4.42
CA CYS A 107 -11.40 -0.20 -4.32
C CYS A 107 -11.81 0.05 -2.87
N LEU A 108 -13.06 0.41 -2.62
CA LEU A 108 -13.59 0.58 -1.27
C LEU A 108 -14.47 -0.61 -0.87
N ARG A 109 -14.23 -1.16 0.33
CA ARG A 109 -14.93 -2.34 0.86
C ARG A 109 -15.20 -2.18 2.35
N ASN A 110 -16.21 -2.89 2.86
CA ASN A 110 -16.48 -2.94 4.29
C ASN A 110 -15.22 -3.37 5.07
N ALA A 111 -15.01 -2.74 6.22
CA ALA A 111 -13.81 -2.87 7.02
C ALA A 111 -13.69 -4.28 7.61
N THR A 112 -12.57 -4.93 7.30
CA THR A 112 -12.16 -6.22 7.85
C THR A 112 -10.69 -6.14 8.26
N ASN A 113 -10.14 -7.23 8.79
CA ASN A 113 -8.71 -7.33 9.09
C ASN A 113 -7.89 -7.97 7.96
N HIS A 114 -8.50 -8.19 6.79
CA HIS A 114 -7.88 -8.93 5.70
C HIS A 114 -6.68 -8.20 5.09
N ALA A 115 -5.67 -8.94 4.62
CA ALA A 115 -4.43 -8.37 4.07
C ALA A 115 -4.68 -7.45 2.85
N THR A 116 -5.79 -7.66 2.13
CA THR A 116 -6.19 -6.82 0.99
C THR A 116 -6.51 -5.38 1.39
N GLN A 117 -6.76 -5.13 2.68
CA GLN A 117 -7.10 -3.81 3.22
C GLN A 117 -5.99 -3.20 4.08
N GLN A 118 -4.81 -3.82 4.07
CA GLN A 118 -3.63 -3.31 4.76
C GLN A 118 -2.66 -2.78 3.72
N TRP A 119 -2.10 -1.61 3.99
CA TRP A 119 -1.24 -0.88 3.06
C TRP A 119 0.05 -0.50 3.75
N ASP A 120 1.18 -0.94 3.21
CA ASP A 120 2.49 -0.46 3.60
C ASP A 120 2.76 0.83 2.83
N VAL A 121 2.87 1.94 3.58
CA VAL A 121 3.13 3.27 3.07
C VAL A 121 4.57 3.63 3.36
N PHE A 122 5.33 3.92 2.31
CA PHE A 122 6.72 4.36 2.41
C PHE A 122 6.86 5.80 1.94
N GLU A 123 7.84 6.50 2.48
CA GLU A 123 8.16 7.89 2.14
C GLU A 123 9.55 7.97 1.52
N PHE A 124 9.64 8.63 0.38
CA PHE A 124 10.90 9.04 -0.24
C PHE A 124 11.32 10.40 0.33
N LYS A 125 12.16 10.36 1.36
CA LYS A 125 12.67 11.58 2.04
C LYS A 125 13.33 12.58 1.08
N SER A 126 13.88 12.14 -0.04
CA SER A 126 14.54 13.01 -1.03
C SER A 126 13.60 13.98 -1.75
N ASN A 127 12.32 13.64 -1.90
CA ASN A 127 11.35 14.45 -2.66
C ASN A 127 9.98 14.58 -1.97
N SER A 128 9.84 14.10 -0.73
CA SER A 128 8.60 14.16 0.07
C SER A 128 7.39 13.55 -0.64
N THR A 129 7.64 12.45 -1.35
CA THR A 129 6.59 11.63 -1.99
C THR A 129 6.44 10.30 -1.27
N TYR A 130 5.35 9.61 -1.56
CA TYR A 130 4.96 8.38 -0.91
C TYR A 130 4.78 7.24 -1.92
N ARG A 131 4.98 6.01 -1.46
CA ARG A 131 4.66 4.79 -2.19
C ARG A 131 3.66 3.99 -1.38
N PHE A 132 2.69 3.41 -2.07
CA PHE A 132 1.67 2.56 -1.49
C PHE A 132 1.83 1.14 -2.02
N ILE A 133 1.99 0.19 -1.11
CA ILE A 133 2.10 -1.24 -1.41
C ILE A 133 0.99 -1.97 -0.65
N ASN A 134 0.16 -2.74 -1.36
CA ASN A 134 -0.86 -3.54 -0.70
C ASN A 134 -0.25 -4.82 -0.10
N VAL A 135 -0.58 -5.13 1.15
CA VAL A 135 -0.01 -6.29 1.86
C VAL A 135 -0.38 -7.62 1.22
N HIS A 136 -1.58 -7.74 0.61
CA HIS A 136 -1.99 -8.96 -0.07
C HIS A 136 -1.18 -9.24 -1.34
N ASN A 137 -0.92 -8.20 -2.13
CA ASN A 137 -0.14 -8.30 -3.37
C ASN A 137 1.37 -8.39 -3.09
N GLY A 138 1.81 -7.99 -1.90
CA GLY A 138 3.21 -7.94 -1.50
C GLY A 138 3.99 -6.89 -2.30
N THR A 139 5.32 -7.02 -2.33
CA THR A 139 6.22 -6.07 -3.01
C THR A 139 6.29 -6.25 -4.53
N GLY A 140 5.45 -7.11 -5.10
CA GLY A 140 5.40 -7.33 -6.55
C GLY A 140 4.59 -6.28 -7.29
N TYR A 141 3.90 -5.40 -6.56
CA TYR A 141 3.03 -4.38 -7.14
C TYR A 141 3.08 -3.08 -6.35
N HIS A 142 3.08 -1.95 -7.05
CA HIS A 142 2.93 -0.62 -6.47
C HIS A 142 1.61 0.01 -6.95
N MET A 143 0.99 0.84 -6.11
CA MET A 143 -0.15 1.64 -6.55
C MET A 143 0.35 2.70 -7.54
N ASP A 144 -0.28 2.74 -8.71
CA ASP A 144 0.12 3.54 -9.87
C ASP A 144 -1.11 4.29 -10.41
N CYS A 145 -0.87 5.37 -11.13
CA CYS A 145 -1.90 6.19 -11.75
C CYS A 145 -1.58 6.43 -13.24
N THR A 146 -2.53 6.07 -14.10
CA THR A 146 -2.43 6.40 -15.52
C THR A 146 -2.47 7.91 -15.74
N PRO A 147 -1.97 8.42 -16.89
CA PRO A 147 -2.11 9.85 -17.23
C PRO A 147 -3.56 10.36 -17.31
N SER A 148 -4.55 9.46 -17.45
CA SER A 148 -5.98 9.80 -17.43
C SER A 148 -6.57 9.87 -16.01
N GLY A 149 -5.77 9.60 -14.98
CA GLY A 149 -6.19 9.59 -13.59
C GLY A 149 -6.70 8.24 -13.08
N SER A 150 -6.65 7.16 -13.88
CA SER A 150 -7.14 5.85 -13.44
C SER A 150 -6.10 5.18 -12.54
N VAL A 151 -6.54 4.64 -11.40
CA VAL A 151 -5.63 4.04 -10.42
C VAL A 151 -5.65 2.52 -10.50
N PHE A 152 -4.47 1.91 -10.46
CA PHE A 152 -4.30 0.46 -10.55
C PHE A 152 -3.08 -0.03 -9.76
N MET A 153 -2.89 -1.34 -9.67
CA MET A 153 -1.70 -1.95 -9.06
C MET A 153 -0.74 -2.38 -10.16
N SER A 154 0.34 -1.62 -10.36
CA SER A 154 1.33 -1.85 -11.41
C SER A 154 2.40 -2.88 -10.98
N PRO A 155 2.78 -3.83 -11.84
CA PRO A 155 3.90 -4.74 -11.61
C PRO A 155 5.28 -4.09 -11.84
N ASP A 156 5.32 -2.86 -12.36
CA ASP A 156 6.56 -2.13 -12.63
C ASP A 156 7.15 -1.57 -11.33
N VAL A 157 7.85 -2.43 -10.59
CA VAL A 157 8.41 -2.10 -9.26
C VAL A 157 9.84 -1.55 -9.29
N ASP A 158 10.43 -1.36 -10.48
CA ASP A 158 11.75 -0.77 -10.64
C ASP A 158 11.69 0.76 -10.52
N ASP A 159 12.48 1.31 -9.61
CA ASP A 159 12.65 2.76 -9.41
C ASP A 159 13.53 3.43 -10.47
N ARG A 160 14.02 2.66 -11.45
CA ARG A 160 14.88 3.14 -12.53
C ARG A 160 14.36 2.62 -13.88
N PRO A 161 13.88 3.51 -14.77
CA PRO A 161 13.85 4.97 -14.66
C PRO A 161 12.87 5.47 -13.59
N TYR A 162 12.96 6.76 -13.24
CA TYR A 162 12.05 7.40 -12.28
C TYR A 162 10.59 7.26 -12.71
N GLN A 163 9.76 6.60 -11.90
CA GLN A 163 8.36 6.33 -12.20
C GLN A 163 7.45 7.34 -11.50
N SER A 164 7.33 8.56 -12.04
CA SER A 164 6.52 9.61 -11.40
C SER A 164 5.12 9.13 -11.01
N ALA A 165 4.51 8.29 -11.86
CA ALA A 165 3.18 7.68 -11.71
C ALA A 165 2.97 6.85 -10.41
N GLN A 166 4.06 6.49 -9.72
CA GLN A 166 4.06 5.75 -8.44
C GLN A 166 4.52 6.61 -7.25
N HIS A 167 4.69 7.92 -7.46
CA HIS A 167 5.03 8.89 -6.44
C HIS A 167 3.79 9.68 -6.05
N TRP A 168 3.23 9.28 -4.92
CA TRP A 168 2.05 9.88 -4.34
C TRP A 168 2.43 11.07 -3.48
N LEU A 169 1.54 12.03 -3.40
CA LEU A 169 1.73 13.29 -2.70
C LEU A 169 0.62 13.44 -1.68
N MET A 170 0.98 13.93 -0.50
CA MET A 170 0.03 14.08 0.60
C MET A 170 0.18 15.44 1.27
N THR A 171 -0.94 16.06 1.62
CA THR A 171 -0.97 17.25 2.46
C THR A 171 -2.09 17.15 3.49
N SER A 172 -1.82 17.60 4.72
CA SER A 172 -2.83 17.67 5.77
C SER A 172 -3.88 18.72 5.41
N ALA A 173 -5.16 18.37 5.55
CA ALA A 173 -6.28 19.25 5.27
C ALA A 173 -6.95 19.77 6.55
N SER A 174 -7.35 18.89 7.46
CA SER A 174 -8.04 19.24 8.70
C SER A 174 -7.98 18.09 9.72
N ASN A 175 -8.44 18.33 10.96
CA ASN A 175 -8.53 17.27 11.97
C ASN A 175 -9.76 16.37 11.74
N VAL A 176 -9.62 15.09 12.08
CA VAL A 176 -10.72 14.12 12.11
C VAL A 176 -11.56 14.35 13.36
N ASN A 177 -12.46 15.33 13.30
CA ASN A 177 -13.38 15.66 14.40
C ASN A 177 -14.68 14.85 14.32
N ASP A 178 -14.56 13.52 14.13
CA ASP A 178 -15.71 12.63 14.02
C ASP A 178 -15.45 11.32 14.78
N SER A 179 -16.29 11.08 15.78
CA SER A 179 -16.24 9.89 16.65
C SER A 179 -16.29 8.56 15.89
N ALA A 180 -16.95 8.50 14.73
CA ALA A 180 -17.01 7.29 13.91
C ALA A 180 -15.62 6.92 13.38
N TYR A 181 -14.79 7.92 13.05
CA TYR A 181 -13.44 7.73 12.53
C TYR A 181 -12.36 7.71 13.61
N SER A 182 -12.70 8.05 14.86
CA SER A 182 -11.81 7.95 16.02
C SER A 182 -11.63 6.53 16.55
N THR A 183 -12.42 5.55 16.08
CA THR A 183 -12.30 4.13 16.48
C THR A 183 -11.85 3.26 15.32
N VAL A 184 -11.03 2.24 15.59
CA VAL A 184 -10.65 1.25 14.58
C VAL A 184 -11.78 0.23 14.45
N ALA A 185 -12.49 0.24 13.32
CA ALA A 185 -13.46 -0.78 12.97
C ALA A 185 -12.67 -2.01 12.50
N ALA A 186 -12.19 -2.80 13.47
CA ALA A 186 -11.75 -4.16 13.25
C ALA A 186 -12.91 -5.05 13.72
N GLU A 187 -13.36 -5.98 12.87
CA GLU A 187 -14.50 -6.86 13.16
C GLU A 187 -14.53 -7.29 14.63
N ASN A 188 -15.70 -7.10 15.26
CA ASN A 188 -16.10 -7.81 16.46
C ASN A 188 -15.67 -9.27 16.32
N SER A 189 -14.82 -9.74 17.23
CA SER A 189 -14.70 -11.18 17.45
C SER A 189 -16.12 -11.70 17.67
N SER A 190 -16.60 -12.55 16.75
CA SER A 190 -17.88 -13.23 16.90
C SER A 190 -17.79 -14.15 18.11
N SER A 191 -18.08 -13.63 19.29
CA SER A 191 -18.27 -14.42 20.49
C SER A 191 -19.65 -15.05 20.38
N THR A 192 -19.67 -16.33 20.02
CA THR A 192 -20.84 -17.22 20.10
C THR A 192 -21.54 -17.02 21.44
N SER A 193 -22.71 -16.39 21.43
CA SER A 193 -23.63 -16.36 22.57
C SER A 193 -24.98 -16.81 22.08
N SER A 194 -25.30 -18.06 22.43
CA SER A 194 -26.60 -18.65 22.21
C SER A 194 -27.55 -18.24 23.34
N LYS A 195 -28.82 -18.08 22.95
CA LYS A 195 -30.08 -18.11 23.72
C LYS A 195 -30.75 -16.79 24.10
N SER A 196 -31.86 -16.60 23.38
CA SER A 196 -33.23 -16.41 23.87
C SER A 196 -33.61 -15.09 24.53
N SER A 197 -34.57 -14.45 23.87
CA SER A 197 -35.39 -13.32 24.26
C SER A 197 -36.21 -13.57 25.54
N THR A 198 -36.32 -12.55 26.39
CA THR A 198 -37.58 -12.05 26.99
C THR A 198 -37.36 -10.61 27.50
N SER A 199 -38.37 -9.79 27.32
CA SER A 199 -38.49 -8.34 27.46
C SER A 199 -38.60 -7.81 28.91
N THR A 200 -38.27 -6.52 29.10
CA THR A 200 -39.14 -5.45 29.68
C THR A 200 -38.44 -4.50 30.71
N THR A 201 -38.49 -3.19 30.38
CA THR A 201 -38.50 -1.95 31.22
C THR A 201 -37.21 -1.38 31.85
N ALA A 202 -37.03 -0.06 31.64
CA ALA A 202 -35.98 0.86 32.13
C ALA A 202 -36.28 1.43 33.56
N PRO A 203 -35.55 2.41 34.14
CA PRO A 203 -34.18 2.94 33.91
C PRO A 203 -33.31 3.03 35.21
N VAL A 204 -32.10 3.61 35.09
CA VAL A 204 -31.29 4.39 36.08
C VAL A 204 -30.01 3.76 36.66
N SER A 205 -28.97 4.61 36.62
CA SER A 205 -27.75 4.74 37.45
C SER A 205 -26.41 4.17 36.98
N GLU A 206 -25.44 5.09 37.03
CA GLU A 206 -24.01 4.99 36.78
C GLU A 206 -23.30 3.96 37.68
N SER A 207 -22.38 3.20 37.09
CA SER A 207 -21.14 2.80 37.75
C SER A 207 -20.11 2.39 36.69
N SER A 208 -18.97 3.05 36.76
CA SER A 208 -17.72 2.77 36.07
C SER A 208 -17.19 1.37 36.36
N ASP A 209 -16.95 0.57 35.33
CA ASP A 209 -16.19 -0.67 35.40
C ASP A 209 -15.17 -0.75 34.27
N HIS A 210 -13.90 -0.68 34.67
CA HIS A 210 -12.72 -0.80 33.83
C HIS A 210 -12.49 -2.30 33.54
N LYS A 211 -12.58 -2.72 32.27
CA LYS A 211 -12.16 -4.06 31.86
C LYS A 211 -10.67 -4.06 31.53
N GLU A 212 -9.87 -4.39 32.54
CA GLU A 212 -8.49 -4.84 32.36
C GLU A 212 -8.46 -6.14 31.53
N LEU A 213 -7.60 -6.19 30.51
CA LEU A 213 -7.37 -7.38 29.70
C LEU A 213 -6.28 -8.26 30.34
N SER A 214 -6.60 -9.54 30.46
CA SER A 214 -5.84 -10.59 31.15
C SER A 214 -4.42 -10.82 30.62
N SER A 215 -3.44 -10.83 31.51
CA SER A 215 -2.00 -11.08 31.29
C SER A 215 -1.63 -12.51 30.86
N GLY A 216 -2.56 -13.27 30.29
CA GLY A 216 -2.39 -14.70 29.95
C GLY A 216 -1.79 -15.01 28.57
N ALA A 217 -1.63 -14.04 27.66
CA ALA A 217 -1.20 -14.30 26.27
C ALA A 217 0.32 -14.18 26.01
N ILE A 218 1.12 -13.78 27.01
CA ILE A 218 2.52 -13.37 26.84
C ILE A 218 3.53 -14.52 27.00
N ALA A 219 3.11 -15.72 27.44
CA ALA A 219 4.06 -16.81 27.75
C ALA A 219 4.44 -17.74 26.57
N GLY A 220 3.86 -17.57 25.36
CA GLY A 220 4.00 -18.55 24.27
C GLY A 220 5.02 -18.25 23.15
N ILE A 221 5.52 -17.01 23.01
CA ILE A 221 6.27 -16.58 21.79
C ILE A 221 7.79 -16.53 22.01
N ALA A 222 8.30 -16.78 23.22
CA ALA A 222 9.73 -16.63 23.49
C ALA A 222 10.62 -17.76 22.91
N VAL A 223 10.08 -18.97 22.67
CA VAL A 223 10.90 -20.12 22.24
C VAL A 223 10.92 -20.33 20.72
N GLY A 224 9.90 -19.83 19.99
CA GLY A 224 9.78 -20.04 18.54
C GLY A 224 10.72 -19.18 17.68
N VAL A 225 11.11 -17.99 18.18
CA VAL A 225 11.88 -17.00 17.41
C VAL A 225 13.33 -17.46 17.16
N VAL A 226 13.94 -18.18 18.11
CA VAL A 226 15.35 -18.59 17.98
C VAL A 226 15.55 -19.66 16.90
N LEU A 227 14.62 -20.62 16.77
CA LEU A 227 14.71 -21.65 15.74
C LEU A 227 14.39 -21.10 14.34
N GLY A 228 13.47 -20.15 14.22
CA GLY A 228 13.12 -19.51 12.96
C GLY A 228 14.27 -18.70 12.34
N VAL A 229 14.99 -17.92 13.15
CA VAL A 229 16.10 -17.09 12.67
C VAL A 229 17.28 -17.93 12.15
N ILE A 230 17.58 -19.08 12.77
CA ILE A 230 18.69 -19.95 12.33
C ILE A 230 18.40 -20.56 10.96
N VAL A 231 17.15 -20.99 10.71
CA VAL A 231 16.76 -21.57 9.42
C VAL A 231 16.74 -20.52 8.30
N VAL A 232 16.25 -19.31 8.57
CA VAL A 232 16.22 -18.22 7.59
C VAL A 232 17.63 -17.71 7.29
N ALA A 233 18.48 -17.53 8.31
CA ALA A 233 19.86 -17.10 8.10
C ALA A 233 20.70 -18.16 7.34
N GLY A 234 20.50 -19.44 7.66
CA GLY A 234 21.18 -20.55 6.97
C GLY A 234 20.78 -20.68 5.49
N THR A 235 19.49 -20.52 5.17
CA THR A 235 19.02 -20.60 3.78
C THR A 235 19.48 -19.41 2.93
N LEU A 236 19.48 -18.19 3.49
CA LEU A 236 19.98 -17.00 2.81
C LEU A 236 21.50 -17.08 2.54
N ALA A 237 22.28 -17.54 3.50
CA ALA A 237 23.72 -17.72 3.33
C ALA A 237 24.05 -18.75 2.24
N ALA A 238 23.35 -19.88 2.22
CA ALA A 238 23.53 -20.92 1.20
C ALA A 238 23.19 -20.42 -0.21
N TYR A 239 22.10 -19.64 -0.34
CA TYR A 239 21.67 -19.06 -1.62
C TYR A 239 22.71 -18.08 -2.20
N PHE A 240 23.25 -17.18 -1.39
CA PHE A 240 24.26 -16.21 -1.83
C PHE A 240 25.58 -16.88 -2.23
N ILE A 241 26.00 -17.93 -1.51
CA ILE A 241 27.21 -18.71 -1.87
C ILE A 241 27.01 -19.42 -3.22
N TRP A 242 25.85 -20.03 -3.46
CA TRP A 242 25.56 -20.70 -4.74
C TRP A 242 25.54 -19.71 -5.92
N LYS A 243 24.95 -18.53 -5.74
CA LYS A 243 24.93 -17.46 -6.76
C LYS A 243 26.34 -16.95 -7.10
N SER A 244 27.23 -16.88 -6.12
CA SER A 244 28.62 -16.44 -6.34
C SER A 244 29.46 -17.44 -7.12
N ARG A 245 29.19 -18.75 -6.97
CA ARG A 245 29.94 -19.82 -7.65
C ARG A 245 29.60 -19.92 -9.13
N LYS A 246 28.37 -19.58 -9.54
CA LYS A 246 27.98 -19.55 -10.96
C LYS A 246 28.74 -18.49 -11.79
N LYS A 247 29.30 -17.45 -11.15
CA LYS A 247 30.09 -16.42 -11.85
C LYS A 247 31.56 -16.79 -12.08
N LYS A 248 32.07 -17.86 -11.47
CA LYS A 248 33.49 -18.25 -11.58
C LYS A 248 33.78 -19.36 -12.61
N ASN A 249 32.75 -19.91 -13.25
CA ASN A 249 32.91 -20.93 -14.30
C ASN A 249 32.88 -20.35 -15.74
N ALA A 250 32.86 -19.02 -15.91
CA ALA A 250 32.89 -18.36 -17.22
C ALA A 250 34.28 -17.77 -17.58
N ALA A 251 35.32 -18.08 -16.81
CA ALA A 251 36.66 -17.53 -17.02
C ALA A 251 37.74 -18.63 -17.12
N THR A 252 37.51 -19.65 -17.95
CA THR A 252 38.61 -20.47 -18.50
C THR A 252 38.14 -21.09 -19.82
N GLY A 253 38.54 -20.49 -20.95
CA GLY A 253 38.27 -21.09 -22.26
C GLY A 253 38.33 -20.12 -23.43
N SER A 254 39.51 -19.55 -23.72
CA SER A 254 39.95 -19.40 -25.12
C SER A 254 41.43 -19.03 -25.21
N LYS A 255 42.26 -20.04 -25.49
CA LYS A 255 43.59 -19.90 -26.10
C LYS A 255 43.63 -20.89 -27.27
N THR A 256 43.45 -20.40 -28.49
CA THR A 256 43.95 -21.02 -29.74
C THR A 256 43.95 -19.91 -30.81
N THR A 257 45.07 -19.25 -31.09
CA THR A 257 46.06 -19.61 -32.13
C THR A 257 45.41 -19.80 -33.52
N THR A 258 45.52 -18.78 -34.37
CA THR A 258 45.41 -18.98 -35.82
C THR A 258 46.66 -18.43 -36.49
N THR A 259 47.30 -19.35 -37.17
CA THR A 259 48.64 -19.35 -37.75
C THR A 259 48.65 -18.60 -39.09
N ASN A 260 49.67 -17.75 -39.27
CA ASN A 260 50.11 -17.24 -40.57
C ASN A 260 50.52 -18.39 -41.51
N ASN A 261 50.14 -18.33 -42.78
CA ASN A 261 50.76 -18.92 -43.99
C ASN A 261 49.92 -18.36 -45.17
N GLY A 262 50.37 -17.83 -46.30
CA GLY A 262 51.64 -17.70 -47.00
C GLY A 262 51.29 -17.21 -48.42
N TRP A 263 52.19 -16.44 -49.02
CA TRP A 263 52.14 -15.80 -50.35
C TRP A 263 51.69 -16.65 -51.56
N TYR A 264 51.04 -15.99 -52.53
CA TYR A 264 51.36 -15.86 -53.98
C TYR A 264 50.49 -14.68 -54.49
N GLY A 265 50.92 -13.66 -55.24
CA GLY A 265 51.97 -13.57 -56.24
C GLY A 265 51.34 -13.32 -57.61
N SER A 266 51.35 -12.05 -58.06
CA SER A 266 51.37 -11.55 -59.45
C SER A 266 50.31 -11.97 -60.47
N ALA A 267 49.70 -10.99 -61.16
CA ALA A 267 49.99 -10.71 -62.58
C ALA A 267 49.03 -9.65 -63.17
N ILE A 268 49.66 -8.59 -63.70
CA ILE A 268 49.30 -7.73 -64.85
C ILE A 268 47.95 -6.98 -64.80
#